data_AF-U6M779-F1
#
_entry.id   AF-U6M779-F1
#
_cell.length_a   1.000
_cell.length_b   1.000
_cell.length_c   1.000
_cell.angle_alpha   90.00
_cell.angle_beta   90.00
_cell.angle_gamma   90.00
#
_symmetry.space_group_name_H-M   'P 1'
#
loop_
_entity.id
_entity.type
_entity.pdbx_description
1 polymer ?
#
loop_
_entity_poly.entity_id
_entity_poly.type
_entity_poly.pdbx_seq_one_letter_code
_entity_poly.pdbx_strand_id
1 'polypeptide(L)'
;MASPLVMRDLTPLFFRFKAEAKEKRLRFSKPTVCLPSPTNRNATSFRYWGYGLVLQVDALEELHDDLAHIKERMGQLQKVQQRRLLQVFGDSYGETAIGREIDTLTAGITQASIFFVLSFLFHRSDLKLQKLCPPGAAQSSSTETRMQQNAQKAVAAQLHSLNQAFRQQQKAYLEGKNVAKRQIYTSNR
;
A
#
# COMPACT_ATOMS: atom_id res chain seq x y z
N MET A 1 -10.09 28.62 20.14
CA MET A 1 -9.96 29.22 18.79
C MET A 1 -8.51 29.08 18.38
N ALA A 2 -8.15 28.07 17.59
CA ALA A 2 -6.76 27.85 17.17
C ALA A 2 -6.42 28.76 15.98
N SER A 3 -5.39 29.61 16.14
CA SER A 3 -4.92 30.51 15.08
C SER A 3 -4.37 29.71 13.89
N PRO A 4 -4.64 30.10 12.64
CA PRO A 4 -4.12 29.40 11.48
C PRO A 4 -2.59 29.59 11.39
N LEU A 5 -1.86 28.49 11.32
CA LEU A 5 -0.42 28.47 11.06
C LEU A 5 -0.16 28.93 9.63
N VAL A 6 0.21 30.20 9.46
CA VAL A 6 0.66 30.72 8.16
C VAL A 6 2.10 30.26 7.93
N MET A 7 2.29 29.21 7.13
CA MET A 7 3.61 28.84 6.64
C MET A 7 3.96 29.67 5.39
N ARG A 8 5.14 30.30 5.40
CA ARG A 8 5.70 31.02 4.25
C ARG A 8 6.54 30.06 3.40
N ASP A 9 6.26 30.00 2.10
CA ASP A 9 7.06 29.24 1.15
C ASP A 9 8.36 30.00 0.78
N LEU A 10 9.49 29.43 1.18
CA LEU A 10 10.84 29.96 0.90
C LEU A 10 11.54 29.20 -0.23
N THR A 11 10.87 28.22 -0.84
CA THR A 11 11.40 27.39 -1.93
C THR A 11 11.93 28.24 -3.10
N PRO A 12 11.24 29.31 -3.54
CA PRO A 12 11.74 30.17 -4.62
C PRO A 12 13.05 30.90 -4.26
N LEU A 13 13.17 31.40 -3.03
CA LEU A 13 14.38 32.09 -2.55
C LEU A 13 15.57 31.14 -2.44
N PHE A 14 15.34 29.92 -1.95
CA PHE A 14 16.36 28.88 -1.86
C PHE A 14 16.97 28.56 -3.24
N PHE A 15 16.13 28.36 -4.27
CA PHE A 15 16.62 28.07 -5.61
C PHE A 15 17.40 29.24 -6.21
N ARG A 16 17.00 30.48 -5.94
CA ARG A 16 17.72 31.68 -6.38
C ARG A 16 19.11 31.77 -5.77
N PHE A 17 19.23 31.61 -4.45
CA PHE A 17 20.53 31.64 -3.77
C PHE A 17 21.43 30.46 -4.18
N LYS A 18 20.85 29.28 -4.41
CA LYS A 18 21.59 28.11 -4.89
C LYS A 18 22.16 28.32 -6.29
N ALA A 19 21.41 28.97 -7.19
CA ALA A 19 21.87 29.34 -8.52
C ALA A 19 23.02 30.37 -8.44
N GLU A 20 22.86 31.41 -7.62
CA GLU A 20 23.85 32.46 -7.43
C GLU A 20 25.17 31.93 -6.82
N ALA A 21 25.08 31.01 -5.85
CA ALA A 21 26.25 30.35 -5.26
C ALA A 21 27.01 29.46 -6.27
N LYS A 22 26.29 28.80 -7.18
CA LYS A 22 26.91 28.03 -8.27
C LYS A 22 27.65 28.94 -9.26
N GLU A 23 27.05 30.08 -9.61
CA GLU A 23 27.65 31.04 -10.53
C GLU A 23 28.94 31.66 -9.96
N LYS A 24 28.93 32.01 -8.67
CA LYS A 24 30.11 32.55 -7.97
C LYS A 24 31.25 31.53 -7.86
N ARG A 25 30.95 30.22 -7.77
CA ARG A 25 31.97 29.16 -7.82
C ARG A 25 32.67 29.06 -9.19
N LEU A 26 31.96 29.31 -10.28
CA LEU A 26 32.52 29.26 -11.63
C LEU A 26 33.41 30.47 -11.95
N ARG A 27 33.19 31.62 -11.30
CA ARG A 27 33.97 32.85 -11.53
C ARG A 27 35.31 32.90 -10.76
N PHE A 28 35.50 32.04 -9.77
CA PHE A 28 36.72 32.00 -8.93
C PHE A 28 37.57 30.74 -9.10
N SER A 29 37.17 29.78 -9.95
CA SER A 29 38.03 28.66 -10.32
C SER A 29 39.07 29.12 -11.36
N LYS A 30 40.23 29.57 -10.88
CA LYS A 30 41.47 29.58 -11.69
C LYS A 30 41.73 28.15 -12.22
N PRO A 31 42.36 27.99 -13.40
CA PRO A 31 42.72 26.67 -13.91
C PRO A 31 43.82 26.09 -13.02
N THR A 32 43.43 25.29 -12.03
CA THR A 32 44.38 24.52 -11.23
C THR A 32 44.86 23.35 -12.09
N VAL A 33 46.13 23.42 -12.45
CA VAL A 33 46.95 22.35 -13.03
C VAL A 33 46.63 21.02 -12.35
N CYS A 34 46.35 20.01 -13.16
CA CYS A 34 46.07 18.64 -12.74
C CYS A 34 47.25 18.06 -11.93
N LEU A 35 47.11 17.99 -10.61
CA LEU A 35 47.80 17.00 -9.78
C LEU A 35 46.81 15.87 -9.46
N PRO A 36 47.09 14.61 -9.82
CA PRO A 36 46.26 13.50 -9.39
C PRO A 36 46.52 13.23 -7.90
N SER A 37 45.65 13.74 -7.03
CA SER A 37 45.56 13.26 -5.65
C SER A 37 45.01 11.82 -5.65
N PRO A 38 45.70 10.85 -5.03
CA PRO A 38 45.26 9.46 -4.99
C PRO A 38 44.28 9.26 -3.83
N THR A 39 43.05 9.75 -3.98
CA THR A 39 41.99 9.45 -3.01
C THR A 39 40.62 9.52 -3.67
N ASN A 40 40.29 8.50 -4.47
CA ASN A 40 38.88 8.23 -4.76
C ASN A 40 38.62 6.73 -4.95
N ARG A 41 38.56 6.00 -3.83
CA ARG A 41 38.17 4.58 -3.78
C ARG A 41 36.65 4.37 -3.68
N ASN A 42 35.82 5.40 -3.85
CA ASN A 42 34.38 5.29 -3.56
C ASN A 42 33.45 5.26 -4.79
N ALA A 43 33.98 5.24 -6.02
CA ALA A 43 33.14 5.25 -7.23
C ALA A 43 32.46 3.91 -7.55
N THR A 44 32.85 2.81 -6.90
CA THR A 44 32.28 1.48 -7.15
C THR A 44 31.03 1.16 -6.34
N SER A 45 30.69 1.97 -5.33
CA SER A 45 29.55 1.66 -4.46
C SER A 45 28.21 1.85 -5.18
N PHE A 46 28.02 2.93 -5.94
CA PHE A 46 26.69 3.34 -6.44
C PHE A 46 25.99 2.37 -7.40
N ARG A 47 26.69 1.43 -8.05
CA ARG A 47 26.06 0.52 -9.03
C ARG A 47 25.34 -0.68 -8.42
N TYR A 48 25.68 -1.08 -7.19
CA TYR A 48 25.05 -2.22 -6.53
C TYR A 48 23.86 -1.85 -5.63
N TRP A 49 23.70 -0.57 -5.25
CA TRP A 49 22.55 -0.09 -4.47
C TRP A 49 21.24 0.00 -5.27
N GLY A 50 21.32 0.04 -6.62
CA GLY A 50 20.13 0.12 -7.47
C GLY A 50 19.36 -1.20 -7.53
N TYR A 51 20.05 -2.33 -7.72
CA TYR A 51 19.38 -3.60 -8.01
C TYR A 51 18.66 -4.22 -6.81
N GLY A 52 19.19 -4.07 -5.59
CA GLY A 52 18.54 -4.56 -4.37
C GLY A 52 17.29 -3.77 -3.99
N LEU A 53 17.31 -2.44 -4.21
CA LEU A 53 16.16 -1.57 -3.96
C LEU A 53 15.04 -1.81 -4.99
N VAL A 54 15.39 -2.04 -6.26
CA VAL A 54 14.43 -2.29 -7.35
C VAL A 54 13.59 -3.54 -7.06
N LEU A 55 14.20 -4.68 -6.73
CA LEU A 55 13.45 -5.92 -6.42
C LEU A 55 12.51 -5.80 -5.22
N GLN A 56 12.81 -4.92 -4.27
CA GLN A 56 12.00 -4.71 -3.07
C GLN A 56 10.88 -3.68 -3.27
N VAL A 57 11.08 -2.72 -4.16
CA VAL A 57 10.02 -1.80 -4.60
C VAL A 57 9.00 -2.58 -5.45
N ASP A 58 9.45 -3.45 -6.34
CA ASP A 58 8.58 -4.28 -7.19
C ASP A 58 7.64 -5.16 -6.32
N ALA A 59 8.17 -5.81 -5.29
CA ALA A 59 7.35 -6.62 -4.36
C ALA A 59 6.38 -5.77 -3.51
N LEU A 60 6.74 -4.53 -3.18
CA LEU A 60 5.86 -3.62 -2.46
C LEU A 60 4.73 -3.10 -3.36
N GLU A 61 5.03 -2.88 -4.64
CA GLU A 61 4.05 -2.51 -5.67
C GLU A 61 3.03 -3.64 -5.90
N GLU A 62 3.49 -4.90 -5.99
CA GLU A 62 2.61 -6.07 -6.08
C GLU A 62 1.66 -6.18 -4.87
N LEU A 63 2.17 -5.94 -3.65
CA LEU A 63 1.31 -5.89 -2.45
C LEU A 63 0.31 -4.72 -2.49
N HIS A 64 0.69 -3.59 -3.10
CA HIS A 64 -0.24 -2.47 -3.28
C HIS A 64 -1.35 -2.80 -4.29
N ASP A 65 -1.02 -3.50 -5.36
CA ASP A 65 -1.97 -3.96 -6.36
C ASP A 65 -2.96 -4.98 -5.77
N ASP A 66 -2.48 -5.93 -4.96
CA ASP A 66 -3.34 -6.87 -4.25
C ASP A 66 -4.33 -6.15 -3.32
N LEU A 67 -3.87 -5.13 -2.59
CA LEU A 67 -4.73 -4.31 -1.73
C LEU A 67 -5.80 -3.56 -2.55
N ALA A 68 -5.43 -3.01 -3.70
CA ALA A 68 -6.36 -2.35 -4.60
C ALA A 68 -7.43 -3.34 -5.11
N HIS A 69 -7.02 -4.55 -5.48
CA HIS A 69 -7.92 -5.60 -5.95
C HIS A 69 -8.87 -6.10 -4.85
N ILE A 70 -8.40 -6.25 -3.59
CA ILE A 70 -9.28 -6.55 -2.44
C ILE A 70 -10.33 -5.46 -2.26
N LYS A 71 -9.91 -4.19 -2.33
CA LYS A 71 -10.81 -3.03 -2.18
C LYS A 71 -11.85 -2.96 -3.28
N GLU A 72 -11.47 -3.25 -4.52
CA GLU A 72 -12.39 -3.32 -5.65
C GLU A 72 -13.46 -4.41 -5.44
N ARG A 73 -13.03 -5.63 -5.09
CA ARG A 73 -13.96 -6.74 -4.82
C ARG A 73 -14.91 -6.45 -3.66
N MET A 74 -14.43 -5.78 -2.61
CA MET A 74 -15.30 -5.31 -1.51
C MET A 74 -16.37 -4.32 -2.01
N GLY A 75 -16.01 -3.41 -2.90
CA GLY A 75 -16.95 -2.47 -3.53
C GLY A 75 -17.98 -3.18 -4.42
N GLN A 76 -17.57 -4.18 -5.18
CA GLN A 76 -18.49 -5.02 -5.97
C GLN A 76 -19.45 -5.78 -5.06
N LEU A 77 -18.94 -6.43 -4.01
CA LEU A 77 -19.74 -7.13 -3.02
C LEU A 77 -20.78 -6.21 -2.38
N GLN A 78 -20.41 -4.97 -2.03
CA GLN A 78 -21.33 -4.00 -1.43
C GLN A 78 -22.50 -3.68 -2.37
N LYS A 79 -22.23 -3.49 -3.66
CA LYS A 79 -23.28 -3.23 -4.66
C LYS A 79 -24.24 -4.41 -4.80
N VAL A 80 -23.72 -5.64 -4.84
CA VAL A 80 -24.54 -6.86 -4.95
C VAL A 80 -25.37 -7.07 -3.68
N GLN A 81 -24.79 -6.86 -2.50
CA GLN A 81 -25.50 -6.91 -1.21
C GLN A 81 -26.63 -5.88 -1.13
N GLN A 82 -26.40 -4.63 -1.54
CA GLN A 82 -27.44 -3.59 -1.59
C GLN A 82 -28.56 -3.96 -2.57
N ARG A 83 -28.21 -4.38 -3.78
CA ARG A 83 -29.19 -4.86 -4.77
C ARG A 83 -30.05 -5.99 -4.20
N ARG A 84 -29.43 -6.92 -3.46
CA ARG A 84 -30.16 -8.01 -2.80
C ARG A 84 -31.13 -7.49 -1.75
N LEU A 85 -30.70 -6.57 -0.88
CA LEU A 85 -31.58 -5.99 0.14
C LEU A 85 -32.80 -5.29 -0.47
N LEU A 86 -32.65 -4.63 -1.63
CA LEU A 86 -33.75 -4.01 -2.35
C LEU A 86 -34.68 -5.03 -3.04
N GLN A 87 -34.14 -6.14 -3.52
CA GLN A 87 -34.92 -7.21 -4.18
C GLN A 87 -35.63 -8.17 -3.22
N VAL A 88 -35.51 -8.01 -1.90
CA VAL A 88 -36.30 -8.80 -0.93
C VAL A 88 -37.82 -8.63 -1.14
N PHE A 89 -38.25 -7.60 -1.89
CA PHE A 89 -39.65 -7.36 -2.28
C PHE A 89 -40.06 -7.95 -3.64
N GLY A 90 -39.17 -8.61 -4.41
CA GLY A 90 -39.46 -9.08 -5.77
C GLY A 90 -38.91 -10.48 -6.08
N ASP A 91 -39.81 -11.40 -6.41
CA ASP A 91 -39.68 -12.73 -7.05
C ASP A 91 -38.52 -13.67 -6.65
N SER A 92 -38.92 -14.83 -6.10
CA SER A 92 -38.12 -15.94 -5.57
C SER A 92 -37.14 -16.61 -6.57
N TYR A 93 -37.18 -16.27 -7.86
CA TYR A 93 -36.29 -16.86 -8.88
C TYR A 93 -34.92 -16.16 -8.95
N GLY A 94 -34.85 -14.84 -8.69
CA GLY A 94 -33.57 -14.09 -8.60
C GLY A 94 -32.80 -14.32 -7.30
N GLU A 95 -33.47 -14.92 -6.32
CA GLU A 95 -32.99 -15.22 -4.96
C GLU A 95 -31.75 -16.14 -4.97
N THR A 96 -31.65 -17.07 -5.90
CA THR A 96 -30.55 -18.05 -5.93
C THR A 96 -29.32 -17.54 -6.70
N ALA A 97 -29.51 -16.82 -7.81
CA ALA A 97 -28.40 -16.29 -8.62
C ALA A 97 -27.59 -15.21 -7.88
N ILE A 98 -28.28 -14.23 -7.27
CA ILE A 98 -27.62 -13.15 -6.52
C ILE A 98 -26.99 -13.68 -5.23
N GLY A 99 -27.59 -14.71 -4.61
CA GLY A 99 -27.00 -15.38 -3.45
C GLY A 99 -25.64 -16.01 -3.79
N ARG A 100 -25.58 -16.76 -4.90
CA ARG A 100 -24.33 -17.36 -5.40
C ARG A 100 -23.27 -16.30 -5.74
N GLU A 101 -23.68 -15.16 -6.30
CA GLU A 101 -22.76 -14.05 -6.60
C GLU A 101 -22.14 -13.46 -5.32
N ILE A 102 -22.95 -13.26 -4.27
CA ILE A 102 -22.48 -12.80 -2.95
C ILE A 102 -21.50 -13.81 -2.35
N ASP A 103 -21.80 -15.11 -2.41
CA ASP A 103 -20.93 -16.16 -1.87
C ASP A 103 -19.60 -16.23 -2.64
N THR A 104 -19.64 -16.09 -3.96
CA THR A 104 -18.46 -16.11 -4.83
C THR A 104 -17.55 -14.92 -4.56
N LEU A 105 -18.12 -13.71 -4.44
CA LEU A 105 -17.35 -12.50 -4.10
C LEU A 105 -16.78 -12.59 -2.68
N THR A 106 -17.56 -13.10 -1.72
CA THR A 106 -17.10 -13.29 -0.32
C THR A 106 -15.94 -14.29 -0.24
N ALA A 107 -16.05 -15.43 -0.94
CA ALA A 107 -14.98 -16.41 -1.04
C ALA A 107 -13.74 -15.82 -1.73
N GLY A 108 -13.95 -15.08 -2.82
CA GLY A 108 -12.89 -14.42 -3.58
C GLY A 108 -12.13 -13.35 -2.77
N ILE A 109 -12.81 -12.58 -1.92
CA ILE A 109 -12.15 -11.61 -1.01
C ILE A 109 -11.37 -12.37 0.07
N THR A 110 -11.95 -13.42 0.65
CA THR A 110 -11.29 -14.20 1.71
C THR A 110 -10.04 -14.90 1.18
N GLN A 111 -10.10 -15.48 -0.01
CA GLN A 111 -8.96 -16.12 -0.66
C GLN A 111 -7.87 -15.09 -1.00
N ALA A 112 -8.22 -13.92 -1.55
CA ALA A 112 -7.26 -12.86 -1.84
C ALA A 112 -6.56 -12.36 -0.56
N SER A 113 -7.32 -12.13 0.51
CA SER A 113 -6.76 -11.77 1.82
C SER A 113 -5.82 -12.84 2.38
N ILE A 114 -6.15 -14.14 2.25
CA ILE A 114 -5.29 -15.23 2.69
C ILE A 114 -4.01 -15.28 1.85
N PHE A 115 -4.14 -15.22 0.53
CA PHE A 115 -2.99 -15.21 -0.38
C PHE A 115 -2.05 -14.05 -0.06
N PHE A 116 -2.58 -12.84 0.14
CA PHE A 116 -1.81 -11.68 0.56
C PHE A 116 -1.03 -11.92 1.86
N VAL A 117 -1.69 -12.48 2.89
CA VAL A 117 -1.03 -12.78 4.17
C VAL A 117 0.10 -13.79 3.98
N LEU A 118 -0.11 -14.81 3.15
CA LEU A 118 0.92 -15.80 2.84
C LEU A 118 2.09 -15.15 2.09
N SER A 119 1.85 -14.42 1.00
CA SER A 119 2.88 -13.69 0.25
C SER A 119 3.67 -12.73 1.14
N PHE A 120 2.97 -11.99 2.01
CA PHE A 120 3.60 -11.10 2.98
C PHE A 120 4.49 -11.84 3.99
N LEU A 121 4.06 -13.00 4.50
CA LEU A 121 4.85 -13.82 5.41
C LEU A 121 6.09 -14.41 4.74
N PHE A 122 5.95 -14.94 3.53
CA PHE A 122 7.06 -15.47 2.73
C PHE A 122 8.11 -14.40 2.43
N HIS A 123 7.66 -13.23 1.97
CA HIS A 123 8.56 -12.11 1.70
C HIS A 123 9.29 -11.64 2.97
N ARG A 124 8.59 -11.63 4.12
CA ARG A 124 9.19 -11.30 5.41
C ARG A 124 10.20 -12.35 5.88
N SER A 125 10.01 -13.64 5.58
CA SER A 125 11.02 -14.67 5.86
C SER A 125 12.23 -14.56 4.95
N ASP A 126 12.06 -14.22 3.67
CA ASP A 126 13.17 -14.04 2.73
C ASP A 126 14.07 -12.87 3.14
N LEU A 127 13.48 -11.77 3.62
CA LEU A 127 14.24 -10.64 4.17
C LEU A 127 15.01 -10.99 5.45
N LYS A 128 14.56 -11.97 6.22
CA LYS A 128 15.31 -12.49 7.37
C LYS A 128 16.42 -13.44 6.91
N LEU A 129 16.16 -14.26 5.90
CA LEU A 129 17.14 -15.21 5.36
C LEU A 129 18.29 -14.50 4.63
N GLN A 130 18.03 -13.44 3.86
CA GLN A 130 19.08 -12.60 3.25
C GLN A 130 20.00 -11.95 4.29
N LYS A 131 19.50 -11.68 5.50
CA LYS A 131 20.33 -11.16 6.60
C LYS A 131 21.23 -12.23 7.23
N LEU A 132 20.87 -13.51 7.10
CA LEU A 132 21.60 -14.64 7.66
C LEU A 132 22.64 -15.21 6.69
N CYS A 133 22.45 -15.03 5.38
CA CYS A 133 23.38 -15.46 4.35
C CYS A 133 23.74 -14.25 3.45
N PRO A 134 24.75 -13.44 3.81
CA PRO A 134 25.15 -12.32 2.98
C PRO A 134 26.03 -12.83 1.81
N PRO A 135 25.55 -12.82 0.55
CA PRO A 135 26.47 -12.85 -0.58
C PRO A 135 27.31 -11.57 -0.50
N GLY A 136 28.63 -11.70 -0.55
CA GLY A 136 29.58 -10.66 -0.17
C GLY A 136 29.20 -9.23 -0.60
N ALA A 137 29.30 -8.32 0.37
CA ALA A 137 29.22 -6.86 0.28
C ALA A 137 27.83 -6.18 0.39
N ALA A 138 27.86 -5.08 1.14
CA ALA A 138 26.79 -4.13 1.48
C ALA A 138 25.75 -4.63 2.49
N GLN A 139 26.07 -4.43 3.78
CA GLN A 139 25.02 -4.23 4.79
C GLN A 139 24.11 -3.11 4.27
N SER A 140 22.83 -3.41 4.04
CA SER A 140 21.83 -2.39 3.76
C SER A 140 21.89 -1.33 4.86
N SER A 141 21.88 -0.06 4.46
CA SER A 141 22.02 1.03 5.43
C SER A 141 20.90 0.90 6.48
N SER A 142 21.20 1.13 7.76
CA SER A 142 20.21 1.03 8.84
C SER A 142 18.93 1.84 8.57
N THR A 143 19.07 2.93 7.81
CA THR A 143 18.00 3.79 7.28
C THR A 143 17.08 3.07 6.29
N GLU A 144 17.62 2.32 5.35
CA GLU A 144 16.86 1.60 4.33
C GLU A 144 16.03 0.47 4.94
N THR A 145 16.63 -0.29 5.86
CA THR A 145 15.91 -1.32 6.63
C THR A 145 14.74 -0.70 7.42
N ARG A 146 14.92 0.51 7.98
CA ARG A 146 13.83 1.21 8.70
C ARG A 146 12.73 1.68 7.76
N MET A 147 13.08 2.22 6.60
CA MET A 147 12.10 2.66 5.60
C MET A 147 11.23 1.48 5.13
N GLN A 148 11.85 0.33 4.85
CA GLN A 148 11.14 -0.89 4.48
C GLN A 148 10.23 -1.41 5.59
N GLN A 149 10.72 -1.45 6.83
CA GLN A 149 9.88 -1.85 7.96
C GLN A 149 8.68 -0.93 8.14
N ASN A 150 8.85 0.38 7.90
CA ASN A 150 7.74 1.32 7.95
C ASN A 150 6.74 1.11 6.81
N ALA A 151 7.21 0.89 5.59
CA ALA A 151 6.35 0.56 4.44
C ALA A 151 5.55 -0.73 4.69
N GLN A 152 6.21 -1.80 5.14
CA GLN A 152 5.56 -3.06 5.49
C GLN A 152 4.53 -2.91 6.60
N LYS A 153 4.83 -2.14 7.65
CA LYS A 153 3.88 -1.85 8.72
C LYS A 153 2.67 -1.07 8.19
N ALA A 154 2.89 -0.09 7.30
CA ALA A 154 1.81 0.69 6.71
C ALA A 154 0.89 -0.19 5.86
N VAL A 155 1.45 -1.05 5.01
CA VAL A 155 0.71 -2.00 4.17
C VAL A 155 -0.07 -3.01 5.04
N ALA A 156 0.55 -3.57 6.08
CA ALA A 156 -0.12 -4.47 7.02
C ALA A 156 -1.28 -3.77 7.77
N ALA A 157 -1.11 -2.50 8.15
CA ALA A 157 -2.16 -1.71 8.79
C ALA A 157 -3.34 -1.46 7.83
N GLN A 158 -3.06 -1.19 6.55
CA GLN A 158 -4.10 -1.05 5.53
C GLN A 158 -4.90 -2.34 5.35
N LEU A 159 -4.23 -3.49 5.23
CA LEU A 159 -4.90 -4.80 5.16
C LEU A 159 -5.75 -5.07 6.39
N HIS A 160 -5.24 -4.76 7.59
CA HIS A 160 -5.98 -4.95 8.83
C HIS A 160 -7.27 -4.11 8.84
N SER A 161 -7.16 -2.84 8.45
CA SER A 161 -8.31 -1.93 8.32
C SER A 161 -9.33 -2.45 7.29
N LEU A 162 -8.88 -2.95 6.13
CA LEU A 162 -9.76 -3.52 5.11
C LEU A 162 -10.50 -4.77 5.63
N ASN A 163 -9.80 -5.67 6.32
CA ASN A 163 -10.42 -6.84 6.92
C ASN A 163 -11.45 -6.47 8.00
N GLN A 164 -11.17 -5.45 8.80
CA GLN A 164 -12.14 -4.95 9.78
C GLN A 164 -13.38 -4.38 9.08
N ALA A 165 -13.19 -3.55 8.05
CA ALA A 165 -14.29 -2.99 7.26
C ALA A 165 -15.11 -4.09 6.58
N PHE A 166 -14.47 -5.14 6.03
CA PHE A 166 -15.14 -6.28 5.42
C PHE A 166 -16.03 -7.02 6.44
N ARG A 167 -15.53 -7.28 7.65
CA ARG A 167 -16.32 -7.92 8.71
C ARG A 167 -17.53 -7.06 9.12
N GLN A 168 -17.34 -5.74 9.22
CA GLN A 168 -18.42 -4.80 9.50
C GLN A 168 -19.47 -4.79 8.37
N GLN A 169 -19.03 -4.79 7.11
CA GLN A 169 -19.91 -4.86 5.95
C GLN A 169 -20.73 -6.15 5.94
N GLN A 170 -20.12 -7.31 6.18
CA GLN A 170 -20.82 -8.60 6.28
C GLN A 170 -21.84 -8.60 7.43
N LYS A 171 -21.47 -8.07 8.60
CA LYS A 171 -22.38 -7.93 9.74
C LYS A 171 -23.60 -7.06 9.39
N ALA A 172 -23.36 -5.88 8.82
CA ALA A 172 -24.42 -4.96 8.41
C ALA A 172 -25.36 -5.58 7.36
N TYR A 173 -24.83 -6.34 6.41
CA TYR A 173 -25.63 -7.06 5.43
C TYR A 173 -26.54 -8.11 6.07
N LEU A 174 -26.02 -8.93 7.00
CA LEU A 174 -26.80 -9.93 7.72
C LEU A 174 -27.89 -9.30 8.59
N GLU A 175 -27.57 -8.20 9.28
CA GLU A 175 -28.54 -7.43 10.06
C GLU A 175 -29.64 -6.85 9.17
N GLY A 176 -29.28 -6.22 8.05
CA GLY A 176 -30.23 -5.70 7.07
C GLY A 176 -31.16 -6.79 6.52
N LYS A 177 -30.62 -7.97 6.22
CA LYS A 177 -31.42 -9.13 5.77
C LYS A 177 -32.42 -9.59 6.84
N ASN A 178 -32.04 -9.58 8.12
CA ASN A 178 -32.93 -9.95 9.22
C ASN A 178 -34.04 -8.92 9.45
N VAL A 179 -33.73 -7.63 9.34
CA VAL A 179 -34.72 -6.54 9.42
C VAL A 179 -35.73 -6.65 8.29
N ALA A 180 -35.26 -6.82 7.05
CA ALA A 180 -36.13 -6.96 5.87
C ALA A 180 -37.09 -8.17 6.02
N LYS A 181 -36.58 -9.31 6.52
CA LYS A 181 -37.43 -10.47 6.83
C LYS A 181 -38.51 -10.16 7.86
N ARG A 182 -38.16 -9.50 8.98
CA ARG A 182 -39.12 -9.14 10.03
C ARG A 182 -40.25 -8.25 9.52
N GLN A 183 -39.93 -7.27 8.67
CA GLN A 183 -40.92 -6.36 8.09
C GLN A 183 -41.95 -7.10 7.20
N ILE A 184 -41.51 -8.12 6.44
CA ILE A 184 -42.42 -8.96 5.65
C ILE A 184 -43.40 -9.72 6.56
N TYR A 185 -42.92 -10.31 7.66
CA TYR A 185 -43.79 -11.05 8.58
C TYR A 185 -44.83 -10.16 9.28
N THR A 186 -44.50 -8.88 9.53
CA THR A 186 -45.45 -7.93 10.14
C THR A 186 -46.45 -7.34 9.15
N SER A 187 -46.14 -7.31 7.85
CA SER A 187 -47.02 -6.74 6.82
C SER A 187 -48.06 -7.74 6.28
N ASN A 188 -47.87 -9.04 6.50
CA ASN A 188 -48.78 -10.11 6.08
C ASN A 188 -49.78 -10.54 7.17
N ARG A 189 -49.96 -9.71 8.20
CA ARG A 189 -50.88 -9.95 9.32
C ARG A 189 -51.90 -8.83 9.40
#